data_AF-A0A0D7VZM8-F1
#
_entry.id   AF-A0A0D7VZM8-F1
#
_cell.length_a   1.000
_cell.length_b   1.000
_cell.length_c   1.000
_cell.angle_alpha   90.00
_cell.angle_beta   90.00
_cell.angle_gamma   90.00
#
_symmetry.space_group_name_H-M   'P 1'
#
loop_
_entity.id
_entity.type
_entity.pdbx_description
1 polymer ?
#
loop_
_entity_poly.entity_id
_entity_poly.type
_entity_poly.pdbx_seq_one_letter_code
_entity_poly.pdbx_strand_id
1 'polypeptide(L)'
;MEYLYGLMSKAQKASAEPFPKFPPPPPPPTVPSTTNNTLSPELLKLKTDYEKESKQYSKAIQLYLKENKGTRAELNEQFNSVMKLYIQYSKKSKKEKIIPIIPPPSPLPPSKTLGNVENIPTPPESKSSLERIKDLEKKGAMFYYKNEKISFEKAKKIIQKKHITYLGIDIHKINNEIFVKLSTD
;
A
#
# COMPACT_ATOMS: atom_id res chain seq x y z
N MET A 1 6.12 -3.61 4.87
CA MET A 1 6.24 -4.39 3.62
C MET A 1 7.35 -5.43 3.67
N GLU A 2 8.38 -5.27 4.49
CA GLU A 2 9.45 -6.29 4.64
C GLU A 2 8.96 -7.63 5.19
N TYR A 3 7.86 -7.62 5.96
CA TYR A 3 7.35 -8.82 6.63
C TYR A 3 6.99 -9.93 5.63
N LEU A 4 6.22 -9.63 4.58
CA LEU A 4 5.82 -10.64 3.58
C LEU A 4 7.00 -11.09 2.71
N TYR A 5 7.87 -10.16 2.31
CA TYR A 5 9.08 -10.51 1.56
C TYR A 5 10.02 -11.38 2.40
N GLY A 6 10.12 -11.13 3.71
CA GLY A 6 10.87 -11.96 4.65
C GLY A 6 10.39 -13.42 4.70
N LEU A 7 9.09 -13.63 4.54
CA LEU A 7 8.43 -14.96 4.54
C LEU A 7 8.51 -15.69 3.18
N MET A 8 8.94 -15.02 2.10
CA MET A 8 9.05 -15.64 0.78
C MET A 8 10.25 -16.59 0.69
N SER A 9 10.04 -17.75 0.06
CA SER A 9 11.11 -18.68 -0.32
C SER A 9 12.06 -18.04 -1.35
N LYS A 10 13.28 -18.59 -1.49
CA LYS A 10 14.27 -18.09 -2.46
C LYS A 10 13.73 -18.05 -3.90
N ALA A 11 12.96 -19.07 -4.30
CA ALA A 11 12.33 -19.10 -5.62
C ALA A 11 11.27 -18.00 -5.79
N GLN A 12 10.42 -17.78 -4.77
CA GLN A 12 9.43 -16.71 -4.80
C GLN A 12 10.08 -15.32 -4.83
N LYS A 13 11.20 -15.12 -4.14
CA LYS A 13 11.98 -13.86 -4.18
C LYS A 13 12.60 -13.63 -5.55
N ALA A 14 13.14 -14.67 -6.19
CA ALA A 14 13.76 -14.57 -7.52
C ALA A 14 12.75 -14.24 -8.62
N SER A 15 11.49 -14.66 -8.46
CA SER A 15 10.40 -14.36 -9.39
C SER A 15 9.56 -13.14 -8.98
N ALA A 16 9.89 -12.49 -7.85
CA ALA A 16 9.18 -11.29 -7.42
C ALA A 16 9.61 -10.11 -8.28
N GLU A 17 8.64 -9.38 -8.81
CA GLU A 17 8.91 -8.11 -9.48
C GLU A 17 9.51 -7.10 -8.49
N PRO A 18 10.43 -6.23 -8.93
CA PRO A 18 10.91 -5.14 -8.11
C PRO A 18 9.74 -4.25 -7.68
N PHE A 19 9.85 -3.63 -6.50
CA PHE A 19 8.80 -2.73 -6.01
C PHE A 19 8.42 -1.69 -7.08
N PRO A 20 7.10 -1.43 -7.27
CA PRO A 20 6.65 -0.43 -8.23
C PRO A 20 7.35 0.91 -7.99
N LYS A 21 7.81 1.56 -9.05
CA LYS A 21 8.28 2.94 -8.96
C LYS A 21 7.08 3.83 -8.65
N PHE A 22 6.93 4.18 -7.38
CA PHE A 22 5.87 5.10 -6.95
C PHE A 22 6.03 6.47 -7.63
N PRO A 23 4.93 7.13 -8.04
CA PRO A 23 5.00 8.48 -8.58
C PRO A 23 5.58 9.46 -7.54
N PRO A 24 6.19 10.58 -7.98
CA PRO A 24 6.65 11.63 -7.07
C PRO A 24 5.47 12.20 -6.25
N PRO A 25 5.75 12.80 -5.09
CA PRO A 25 4.71 13.47 -4.30
C PRO A 25 4.02 14.60 -5.09
N PRO A 26 2.74 14.89 -4.81
CA PRO A 26 1.92 15.81 -5.61
C PRO A 26 2.34 17.28 -5.45
N PRO A 27 2.06 18.14 -6.44
CA PRO A 27 2.36 19.56 -6.37
C PRO A 27 1.55 20.24 -5.26
N PRO A 28 2.09 21.33 -4.67
CA PRO A 28 1.44 22.05 -3.58
C PRO A 28 0.22 22.86 -4.07
N PRO A 29 -0.76 23.15 -3.19
CA PRO A 29 -1.91 23.98 -3.52
C PRO A 29 -1.54 25.40 -3.99
N THR A 30 -2.35 25.99 -4.87
CA THR A 30 -2.18 27.42 -5.21
C THR A 30 -2.95 28.29 -4.21
N VAL A 31 -2.31 29.32 -3.67
CA VAL A 31 -2.98 30.33 -2.83
C VAL A 31 -3.65 31.39 -3.71
N PRO A 32 -4.87 31.85 -3.37
CA PRO A 32 -5.56 32.89 -4.13
C PRO A 32 -4.88 34.26 -3.99
N SER A 33 -4.87 35.01 -5.08
CA SER A 33 -4.33 36.38 -5.16
C SER A 33 -5.22 37.37 -4.39
N THR A 34 -4.97 37.53 -3.08
CA THR A 34 -5.65 38.55 -2.25
C THR A 34 -4.77 39.79 -2.08
N THR A 35 -5.38 40.98 -2.12
CA THR A 35 -4.74 42.27 -1.82
C THR A 35 -4.22 42.31 -0.38
N ASN A 36 -2.92 42.58 -0.20
CA ASN A 36 -2.21 42.51 1.09
C ASN A 36 -2.74 43.49 2.18
N ASN A 37 -3.62 44.44 1.83
CA ASN A 37 -4.10 45.49 2.71
C ASN A 37 -5.15 45.06 3.76
N THR A 38 -5.60 43.80 3.76
CA THR A 38 -6.65 43.32 4.70
C THR A 38 -6.18 42.15 5.57
N LEU A 39 -4.94 41.67 5.41
CA LEU A 39 -4.43 40.51 6.15
C LEU A 39 -3.68 40.92 7.42
N SER A 40 -3.88 40.18 8.51
CA SER A 40 -3.05 40.29 9.72
C SER A 40 -1.56 40.11 9.39
N PRO A 41 -0.63 40.83 10.06
CA PRO A 41 0.82 40.70 9.82
C PRO A 41 1.33 39.26 9.92
N GLU A 42 0.75 38.48 10.83
CA GLU A 42 1.08 37.07 11.04
C GLU A 42 0.58 36.18 9.88
N LEU A 43 -0.61 36.50 9.35
CA LEU A 43 -1.19 35.78 8.21
C LEU A 43 -0.43 36.09 6.91
N LEU A 44 0.04 37.33 6.76
CA LEU A 44 0.90 37.72 5.64
C LEU A 44 2.24 36.98 5.67
N LYS A 45 2.87 36.89 6.85
CA LYS A 45 4.12 36.11 7.03
C LYS A 45 3.91 34.63 6.67
N LEU A 46 2.84 34.01 7.17
CA LEU A 46 2.49 32.62 6.83
C LEU A 46 2.28 32.41 5.33
N LYS A 47 1.61 33.36 4.67
CA LYS A 47 1.39 33.32 3.21
C LYS A 47 2.71 33.41 2.45
N THR A 48 3.60 34.33 2.82
CA THR A 48 4.90 34.49 2.14
C THR A 48 5.81 33.30 2.37
N ASP A 49 5.83 32.75 3.58
CA ASP A 49 6.62 31.56 3.91
C ASP A 49 6.11 30.35 3.11
N TYR A 50 4.79 30.17 3.05
CA TYR A 50 4.16 29.14 2.23
C TYR A 50 4.52 29.27 0.74
N GLU A 51 4.38 30.45 0.15
CA GLU A 51 4.68 30.67 -1.27
C GLU A 51 6.16 30.40 -1.58
N LYS A 52 7.06 30.78 -0.67
CA LYS A 52 8.49 30.54 -0.80
C LYS A 52 8.83 29.05 -0.77
N GLU A 53 8.37 28.32 0.25
CA GLU A 53 8.63 26.89 0.37
C GLU A 53 7.96 26.09 -0.75
N SER A 54 6.73 26.46 -1.13
CA SER A 54 5.98 25.84 -2.23
C SER A 54 6.73 25.94 -3.57
N LYS A 55 7.32 27.10 -3.87
CA LYS A 55 8.17 27.29 -5.06
C LYS A 55 9.45 26.46 -5.00
N GLN A 56 10.10 26.39 -3.84
CA GLN A 56 11.30 25.57 -3.64
C GLN A 56 11.00 24.09 -3.86
N TYR A 57 9.94 23.57 -3.25
CA TYR A 57 9.49 22.20 -3.42
C TYR A 57 9.13 21.88 -4.88
N SER A 58 8.39 22.78 -5.55
CA SER A 58 8.04 22.62 -6.96
C SER A 58 9.29 22.55 -7.86
N LYS A 59 10.32 23.35 -7.56
CA LYS A 59 11.62 23.29 -8.25
C LYS A 59 12.35 21.96 -7.97
N ALA A 60 12.33 21.49 -6.73
CA ALA A 60 12.93 20.21 -6.36
C ALA A 60 12.28 19.03 -7.09
N ILE A 61 10.94 19.01 -7.22
CA ILE A 61 10.24 18.00 -8.03
C ILE A 61 10.71 18.04 -9.49
N GLN A 62 10.82 19.23 -10.09
CA GLN A 62 11.26 19.35 -11.48
C GLN A 62 12.69 18.83 -11.68
N LEU A 63 13.60 19.09 -10.74
CA LEU A 63 14.96 18.57 -10.75
C LEU A 63 15.00 17.05 -10.57
N TYR A 64 14.20 16.51 -9.67
CA TYR A 64 14.08 15.07 -9.47
C TYR A 64 13.57 14.37 -10.73
N LEU A 65 12.56 14.94 -11.40
CA LEU A 65 11.98 14.35 -12.60
C LEU A 65 12.89 14.44 -13.83
N LYS A 66 13.61 15.56 -14.01
CA LYS A 66 14.45 15.77 -15.19
C LYS A 66 15.85 15.20 -15.04
N GLU A 67 16.44 15.33 -13.85
CA GLU A 67 17.87 15.08 -13.61
C GLU A 67 18.11 13.93 -12.64
N ASN A 68 17.06 13.28 -12.10
CA ASN A 68 17.14 12.30 -10.99
C ASN A 68 17.93 12.83 -9.78
N LYS A 69 17.92 14.16 -9.57
CA LYS A 69 18.63 14.81 -8.47
C LYS A 69 17.77 14.86 -7.21
N GLY A 70 18.38 14.50 -6.08
CA GLY A 70 17.75 14.44 -4.75
C GLY A 70 17.11 13.09 -4.43
N THR A 71 16.70 12.91 -3.18
CA THR A 71 16.04 11.67 -2.74
C THR A 71 14.53 11.85 -2.60
N ARG A 72 13.79 10.75 -2.76
CA ARG A 72 12.34 10.75 -2.52
C ARG A 72 12.00 11.15 -1.07
N ALA A 73 12.87 10.80 -0.12
CA ALA A 73 12.72 11.16 1.28
C ALA A 73 12.79 12.68 1.48
N GLU A 74 13.77 13.35 0.88
CA GLU A 74 13.91 14.81 0.90
C GLU A 74 12.68 15.51 0.29
N LEU A 75 12.18 15.03 -0.85
CA LEU A 75 10.96 15.57 -1.45
C LEU A 75 9.74 15.40 -0.54
N ASN A 76 9.63 14.28 0.15
CA ASN A 76 8.54 14.01 1.07
C ASN A 76 8.62 14.91 2.32
N GLU A 77 9.81 15.16 2.83
CA GLU A 77 10.04 16.09 3.93
C GLU A 77 9.68 17.54 3.54
N GLN A 78 10.13 18.00 2.37
CA GLN A 78 9.77 19.31 1.83
C GLN A 78 8.26 19.45 1.64
N PHE A 79 7.60 18.42 1.09
CA PHE A 79 6.15 18.40 0.94
C PHE A 79 5.43 18.54 2.30
N ASN A 80 5.87 17.79 3.31
CA ASN A 80 5.28 17.86 4.66
C ASN A 80 5.46 19.25 5.29
N SER A 81 6.60 19.91 5.08
CA SER A 81 6.85 21.28 5.54
C SER A 81 5.88 22.28 4.89
N VAL A 82 5.81 22.26 3.56
CA VAL A 82 4.89 23.10 2.77
C VAL A 82 3.45 22.91 3.23
N MET A 83 3.04 21.66 3.46
CA MET A 83 1.67 21.36 3.85
C MET A 83 1.37 21.80 5.29
N LYS A 84 2.35 21.73 6.21
CA LYS A 84 2.22 22.26 7.56
C LYS A 84 1.98 23.77 7.55
N LEU A 85 2.71 24.51 6.72
CA LEU A 85 2.51 25.95 6.52
C LEU A 85 1.13 26.26 5.94
N TYR A 86 0.71 25.53 4.90
CA TYR A 86 -0.62 25.66 4.31
C TYR A 86 -1.74 25.45 5.33
N ILE A 87 -1.64 24.39 6.17
CA ILE A 87 -2.63 24.11 7.21
C ILE A 87 -2.71 25.25 8.21
N GLN A 88 -1.57 25.82 8.62
CA GLN A 88 -1.56 26.97 9.55
C GLN A 88 -2.19 28.22 8.93
N TYR A 89 -1.77 28.57 7.70
CA TYR A 89 -2.35 29.66 6.94
C TYR A 89 -3.88 29.48 6.78
N SER A 90 -4.32 28.29 6.37
CA SER A 90 -5.73 27.92 6.18
C SER A 90 -6.55 28.02 7.47
N LYS A 91 -6.01 27.59 8.61
CA LYS A 91 -6.67 27.74 9.92
C LYS A 91 -6.84 29.21 10.32
N LYS A 92 -5.80 30.02 10.12
CA LYS A 92 -5.84 31.45 10.46
C LYS A 92 -6.77 32.24 9.53
N SER A 93 -6.73 32.01 8.22
CA SER A 93 -7.60 32.69 7.27
C SER A 93 -9.09 32.35 7.47
N LYS A 94 -9.42 31.11 7.86
CA LYS A 94 -10.79 30.74 8.31
C LYS A 94 -11.22 31.49 9.56
N LYS A 95 -10.33 31.63 10.55
CA LYS A 95 -10.61 32.36 11.79
C LYS A 95 -10.87 33.84 11.52
N GLU A 96 -10.13 34.43 10.60
CA GLU A 96 -10.28 35.83 10.20
C GLU A 96 -11.44 36.05 9.19
N LYS A 97 -12.14 34.99 8.76
CA LYS A 97 -13.25 35.01 7.76
C LYS A 97 -12.90 35.66 6.42
N ILE A 98 -11.64 35.63 5.99
CA ILE A 98 -11.17 36.46 4.86
C ILE A 98 -11.35 35.76 3.49
N ILE A 99 -11.42 34.42 3.37
CA ILE A 99 -11.25 33.77 2.03
C ILE A 99 -11.94 32.40 1.87
N PRO A 100 -12.54 32.08 0.70
CA PRO A 100 -12.78 30.70 0.28
C PRO A 100 -11.45 30.02 -0.10
N ILE A 101 -11.08 29.00 0.67
CA ILE A 101 -9.81 28.28 0.49
C ILE A 101 -9.98 27.24 -0.61
N ILE A 102 -9.11 27.27 -1.61
CA ILE A 102 -9.05 26.24 -2.65
C ILE A 102 -8.55 24.94 -1.98
N PRO A 103 -9.29 23.83 -2.07
CA PRO A 103 -8.88 22.55 -1.50
C PRO A 103 -7.54 22.10 -2.08
N PRO A 104 -6.77 21.28 -1.35
CA PRO A 104 -5.52 20.76 -1.88
C PRO A 104 -5.78 20.05 -3.22
N PRO A 105 -4.90 20.24 -4.22
CA PRO A 105 -5.05 19.58 -5.51
C PRO A 105 -5.07 18.07 -5.28
N SER A 106 -6.00 17.40 -5.96
CA SER A 106 -6.08 15.94 -5.91
C SER A 106 -4.73 15.33 -6.32
N PRO A 107 -4.31 14.21 -5.71
CA PRO A 107 -3.08 13.55 -6.10
C PRO A 107 -3.05 13.34 -7.61
N LEU A 108 -1.94 13.69 -8.26
CA LEU A 108 -1.79 13.53 -9.71
C LEU A 108 -2.20 12.08 -10.07
N PRO A 109 -3.03 11.86 -11.10
CA PRO A 109 -3.25 10.51 -11.59
C PRO A 109 -1.88 9.89 -11.91
N PRO A 110 -1.65 8.61 -11.56
CA PRO A 110 -0.38 7.96 -11.86
C PRO A 110 -0.10 8.13 -13.35
N SER A 111 1.01 8.79 -13.67
CA SER A 111 1.46 8.93 -15.04
C SER A 111 1.61 7.52 -15.60
N LYS A 112 0.83 7.19 -16.63
CA LYS A 112 0.92 5.92 -17.35
C LYS A 112 2.28 5.89 -18.06
N THR A 113 3.35 5.58 -17.35
CA THR A 113 4.59 5.16 -18.01
C THR A 113 4.35 3.73 -18.47
N LEU A 114 4.17 3.63 -19.79
CA LEU A 114 4.06 2.41 -20.58
C LEU A 114 5.26 1.48 -20.28
N GLY A 115 5.04 0.53 -19.38
CA GLY A 115 5.91 -0.62 -19.18
C GLY A 115 5.20 -1.83 -19.76
N ASN A 116 5.79 -2.41 -20.79
CA ASN A 116 5.39 -3.64 -21.50
C ASN A 116 4.71 -4.67 -20.58
N VAL A 117 3.45 -5.02 -20.86
CA VAL A 117 2.65 -6.01 -20.10
C VAL A 117 2.83 -7.44 -20.64
N GLU A 118 3.82 -7.67 -21.50
CA GLU A 118 3.81 -8.85 -22.37
C GLU A 118 4.52 -10.09 -21.82
N ASN A 119 5.01 -10.08 -20.58
CA ASN A 119 5.62 -11.28 -20.01
C ASN A 119 5.47 -11.35 -18.48
N ILE A 120 4.24 -11.32 -17.99
CA ILE A 120 3.97 -11.70 -16.61
C ILE A 120 4.12 -13.23 -16.56
N PRO A 121 5.11 -13.80 -15.83
CA PRO A 121 5.11 -15.24 -15.60
C PRO A 121 3.80 -15.59 -14.92
N THR A 122 3.07 -16.55 -15.50
CA THR A 122 1.82 -17.03 -14.93
C THR A 122 2.11 -17.42 -13.48
N PRO A 123 1.35 -16.90 -12.49
CA PRO A 123 1.52 -17.30 -11.10
C PRO A 123 1.63 -18.82 -11.02
N PRO A 124 2.54 -19.38 -10.21
CA PRO A 124 2.60 -20.82 -10.04
C PRO A 124 1.20 -21.30 -9.71
N GLU A 125 0.72 -22.25 -10.51
CA GLU A 125 -0.65 -22.74 -10.46
C GLU A 125 -1.01 -23.05 -9.00
N SER A 126 -2.06 -22.40 -8.49
CA SER A 126 -2.43 -22.57 -7.09
C SER A 126 -2.90 -24.00 -6.90
N LYS A 127 -2.12 -24.80 -6.16
CA LYS A 127 -2.47 -26.18 -5.85
C LYS A 127 -3.90 -26.24 -5.33
N SER A 128 -4.72 -27.09 -5.95
CA SER A 128 -6.09 -27.33 -5.49
C SER A 128 -6.09 -27.76 -4.01
N SER A 129 -7.13 -27.40 -3.26
CA SER A 129 -7.31 -27.82 -1.86
C SER A 129 -7.09 -29.32 -1.66
N LEU A 130 -7.48 -30.13 -2.65
CA LEU A 130 -7.28 -31.58 -2.65
C LEU A 130 -5.79 -31.97 -2.76
N GLU A 131 -5.04 -31.33 -3.66
CA GLU A 131 -3.61 -31.58 -3.82
C GLU A 131 -2.81 -31.12 -2.61
N ARG A 132 -3.18 -29.97 -2.05
CA ARG A 132 -2.59 -29.47 -0.81
C ARG A 132 -2.74 -30.47 0.33
N ILE A 133 -3.89 -31.13 0.44
CA ILE A 133 -4.14 -32.13 1.49
C ILE A 133 -3.41 -33.46 1.22
N LYS A 134 -3.26 -33.88 -0.05
CA LYS A 134 -2.38 -35.01 -0.42
C LYS A 134 -0.92 -34.76 -0.01
N ASP A 135 -0.41 -33.55 -0.24
CA ASP A 135 0.96 -33.20 0.14
C ASP A 135 1.17 -33.20 1.66
N LEU A 136 0.13 -32.83 2.43
CA LEU A 136 0.17 -32.85 3.89
C LEU A 136 0.10 -34.28 4.42
N GLU A 137 -0.71 -35.14 3.81
CA GLU A 137 -0.78 -36.57 4.14
C GLU A 137 0.57 -37.25 3.95
N LYS A 138 1.23 -37.04 2.80
CA LYS A 138 2.58 -37.57 2.54
C LYS A 138 3.62 -37.13 3.57
N LYS A 139 3.40 -35.99 4.22
CA LYS A 139 4.25 -35.44 5.29
C LYS A 139 3.86 -35.94 6.69
N GLY A 140 2.94 -36.90 6.79
CA GLY A 140 2.48 -37.45 8.06
C GLY A 140 1.55 -36.52 8.84
N ALA A 141 0.82 -35.64 8.15
CA ALA A 141 -0.09 -34.72 8.82
C ALA A 141 -1.30 -35.44 9.44
N MET A 142 -1.77 -34.89 10.56
CA MET A 142 -2.92 -35.37 11.32
C MET A 142 -4.13 -34.50 11.00
N PHE A 143 -5.20 -35.11 10.50
CA PHE A 143 -6.40 -34.40 10.05
C PHE A 143 -7.48 -34.38 11.13
N TYR A 144 -8.13 -33.23 11.30
CA TYR A 144 -9.22 -33.02 12.25
C TYR A 144 -10.40 -32.34 11.57
N TYR A 145 -11.63 -32.73 11.93
CA TYR A 145 -12.87 -32.08 11.50
C TYR A 145 -13.83 -32.03 12.68
N LYS A 146 -14.42 -30.86 12.97
CA LYS A 146 -15.26 -30.64 14.16
C LYS A 146 -14.58 -31.11 15.47
N ASN A 147 -13.27 -30.86 15.57
CA ASN A 147 -12.39 -31.28 16.68
C ASN A 147 -12.20 -32.81 16.84
N GLU A 148 -12.71 -33.63 15.92
CA GLU A 148 -12.46 -35.07 15.89
C GLU A 148 -11.35 -35.42 14.91
N LYS A 149 -10.46 -36.34 15.29
CA LYS A 149 -9.43 -36.86 14.38
C LYS A 149 -10.10 -37.68 13.27
N ILE A 150 -9.73 -37.43 12.03
CA ILE A 150 -10.26 -38.11 10.84
C ILE A 150 -9.14 -38.70 9.99
N SER A 151 -9.47 -39.67 9.14
CA SER A 151 -8.55 -40.20 8.14
C SER A 151 -8.46 -39.30 6.91
N PHE A 152 -7.40 -39.45 6.13
CA PHE A 152 -7.21 -38.74 4.86
C PHE A 152 -8.38 -38.97 3.88
N GLU A 153 -8.90 -40.19 3.78
CA GLU A 153 -10.06 -40.50 2.94
C GLU A 153 -11.32 -39.74 3.37
N LYS A 154 -11.53 -39.58 4.69
CA LYS A 154 -12.65 -38.79 5.22
C LYS A 154 -12.43 -37.29 4.94
N ALA A 155 -11.20 -36.80 5.07
CA ALA A 155 -10.84 -35.42 4.72
C ALA A 155 -11.10 -35.13 3.23
N LYS A 156 -10.68 -36.03 2.33
CA LYS A 156 -10.93 -35.96 0.89
C LYS A 156 -12.42 -35.91 0.55
N LYS A 157 -13.24 -36.78 1.18
CA LYS A 157 -14.70 -36.78 0.99
C LYS A 157 -15.34 -35.47 1.42
N ILE A 158 -14.85 -34.86 2.52
CA ILE A 158 -15.33 -33.55 2.96
C ILE A 158 -15.02 -32.49 1.90
N ILE A 159 -13.78 -32.40 1.41
CA ILE A 159 -13.38 -31.41 0.38
C ILE A 159 -14.18 -31.56 -0.92
N GLN A 160 -14.47 -32.80 -1.33
CA GLN A 160 -15.15 -33.10 -2.60
C GLN A 160 -16.68 -32.96 -2.53
N LYS A 161 -17.25 -32.66 -1.36
CA LYS A 161 -18.70 -32.56 -1.20
C LYS A 161 -19.24 -31.31 -1.91
N LYS A 162 -20.10 -31.51 -2.91
CA LYS A 162 -20.63 -30.47 -3.81
C LYS A 162 -21.46 -29.35 -3.16
N HIS A 163 -21.91 -29.53 -1.92
CA HIS A 163 -22.78 -28.56 -1.19
C HIS A 163 -22.05 -27.77 -0.09
N ILE A 164 -20.71 -27.72 -0.11
CA ILE A 164 -19.96 -26.90 0.85
C ILE A 164 -19.74 -25.53 0.23
N THR A 165 -20.37 -24.50 0.81
CA THR A 165 -20.19 -23.10 0.41
C THR A 165 -18.84 -22.54 0.89
N TYR A 166 -18.38 -22.99 2.06
CA TYR A 166 -17.12 -22.55 2.65
C TYR A 166 -16.36 -23.72 3.28
N LEU A 167 -15.10 -23.86 2.91
CA LEU A 167 -14.16 -24.82 3.49
C LEU A 167 -12.96 -24.06 4.06
N GLY A 168 -12.89 -23.96 5.39
CA GLY A 168 -11.70 -23.51 6.11
C GLY A 168 -10.70 -24.65 6.24
N ILE A 169 -9.44 -24.40 5.86
CA ILE A 169 -8.33 -25.35 6.04
C ILE A 169 -7.26 -24.63 6.86
N ASP A 170 -7.21 -24.92 8.16
CA ASP A 170 -6.20 -24.39 9.07
C ASP A 170 -5.06 -25.41 9.21
N ILE A 171 -3.83 -24.94 9.07
CA ILE A 171 -2.63 -25.77 9.19
C ILE A 171 -1.81 -25.25 10.36
N HIS A 172 -1.69 -26.06 11.41
CA HIS A 172 -0.81 -25.78 12.54
C HIS A 172 0.41 -26.69 12.47
N LYS A 173 1.59 -26.13 12.74
CA LYS A 173 2.84 -26.90 12.86
C LYS A 173 3.38 -26.70 14.27
N ILE A 174 3.45 -27.78 15.05
CA ILE A 174 3.94 -27.76 16.44
C ILE A 174 4.97 -28.88 16.57
N ASN A 175 6.17 -28.58 17.05
CA ASN A 175 7.23 -29.58 17.30
C ASN A 175 7.48 -30.55 16.13
N ASN A 176 7.45 -30.00 14.90
CA ASN A 176 7.58 -30.72 13.63
C ASN A 176 6.41 -31.63 13.24
N GLU A 177 5.37 -31.74 14.06
CA GLU A 177 4.09 -32.36 13.71
C GLU A 177 3.18 -31.36 13.00
N ILE A 178 2.40 -31.87 12.04
CA ILE A 178 1.50 -31.07 11.20
C ILE A 178 0.06 -31.44 11.53
N PHE A 179 -0.73 -30.47 11.97
CA PHE A 179 -2.14 -30.60 12.28
C PHE A 179 -2.95 -29.84 11.24
N VAL A 180 -3.88 -30.51 10.61
CA VAL A 180 -4.75 -29.93 9.58
C VAL A 180 -6.17 -29.96 10.11
N LYS A 181 -6.74 -28.79 10.40
CA LYS A 181 -8.12 -28.66 10.84
C LYS A 181 -8.99 -28.22 9.67
N LEU A 182 -10.00 -29.01 9.39
CA LEU A 182 -11.04 -28.73 8.42
C LEU A 182 -12.26 -28.15 9.15
N SER A 183 -12.77 -27.05 8.62
CA SER A 183 -13.96 -26.37 9.11
C SER A 183 -14.90 -26.13 7.93
N THR A 184 -16.18 -26.38 8.13
CA THR A 184 -17.24 -26.06 7.17
C THR A 184 -18.27 -25.21 7.89
N ASP A 185 -18.83 -24.21 7.21
CA ASP A 185 -20.04 -23.51 7.64
C ASP A 185 -21.26 -24.44 7.53
#